data_AF-A0A6G3ZEL5-F1
#
_entry.id   AF-A0A6G3ZEL5-F1
#
_cell.length_a   1.000
_cell.length_b   1.000
_cell.length_c   1.000
_cell.angle_alpha   90.00
_cell.angle_beta   90.00
_cell.angle_gamma   90.00
#
_symmetry.space_group_name_H-M   'P 1'
#
loop_
_entity.id
_entity.type
_entity.pdbx_description
1 polymer ?
#
loop_
_entity_poly.entity_id
_entity_poly.type
_entity_poly.pdbx_seq_one_letter_code
_entity_poly.pdbx_strand_id
1 'polypeptide(L)'
;MRVFATFSPALRWNLVVLFSSGLCFWAGLAGLLPTLPLFVETLGATGSQIGIVMASFAVGLLVTRPWLSRLADEQGRKLVLLIGMVVIAIAPFLYLSALVLPPLTCQLTWGDLTWTVNGLLLLMMVFRAFHGLSIAA
;
A
#
# COMPACT_ATOMS: atom_id res chain seq x y z
N MET A 1 -36.75 9.24 -1.46
CA MET A 1 -35.75 8.45 -0.70
C MET A 1 -35.94 8.68 0.80
N ARG A 2 -36.84 7.93 1.47
CA ARG A 2 -37.08 8.06 2.93
C ARG A 2 -36.50 6.89 3.76
N VAL A 3 -35.82 5.94 3.11
CA VAL A 3 -35.30 4.72 3.75
C VAL A 3 -34.29 5.04 4.85
N PHE A 4 -33.38 6.01 4.66
CA PHE A 4 -32.42 6.37 5.73
C PHE A 4 -33.09 6.96 6.97
N ALA A 5 -34.30 7.54 6.83
CA ALA A 5 -35.06 8.10 7.94
C ALA A 5 -35.72 7.02 8.83
N THR A 6 -35.72 5.75 8.41
CA THR A 6 -36.22 4.63 9.24
C THR A 6 -35.13 3.97 10.08
N PHE A 7 -33.85 4.27 9.83
CA PHE A 7 -32.73 3.72 10.59
C PHE A 7 -32.56 4.40 11.96
N SER A 8 -32.02 3.66 12.92
CA SER A 8 -31.61 4.21 14.21
C SER A 8 -30.48 5.24 14.03
N PRO A 9 -30.37 6.27 14.92
CA PRO A 9 -29.32 7.27 14.83
C PRO A 9 -27.90 6.67 14.78
N ALA A 10 -27.66 5.62 15.58
CA ALA A 10 -26.38 4.92 15.61
C ALA A 10 -26.05 4.23 14.27
N LEU A 11 -27.02 3.59 13.62
CA LEU A 11 -26.81 2.95 12.32
C LEU A 11 -26.48 3.99 11.24
N ARG A 12 -27.18 5.12 11.23
CA ARG A 12 -26.88 6.21 10.27
C ARG A 12 -25.45 6.72 10.44
N TRP A 13 -25.00 6.89 11.68
CA TRP A 13 -23.64 7.34 11.94
C TRP A 13 -22.59 6.32 11.48
N ASN A 14 -22.79 5.03 11.77
CA ASN A 14 -21.90 3.98 11.31
C ASN A 14 -21.80 3.93 9.78
N LEU A 15 -22.91 4.13 9.06
CA LEU A 15 -22.90 4.19 7.60
C LEU A 15 -22.10 5.39 7.07
N VAL A 16 -22.26 6.57 7.68
CA VAL A 16 -21.48 7.76 7.31
C VAL A 16 -19.99 7.54 7.54
N VAL A 17 -19.62 6.95 8.68
CA VAL A 17 -18.22 6.63 9.01
C VAL A 17 -17.65 5.65 7.99
N LEU A 18 -18.35 4.53 7.71
CA LEU A 18 -17.89 3.52 6.76
C LEU A 18 -17.77 4.05 5.33
N PHE A 19 -18.74 4.87 4.90
CA PHE A 19 -18.70 5.49 3.58
C PHE A 19 -17.52 6.44 3.45
N SER A 20 -17.33 7.31 4.45
CA SER A 20 -16.25 8.30 4.44
C SER A 20 -14.88 7.63 4.51
N SER A 21 -14.71 6.60 5.35
CA SER A 21 -13.46 5.84 5.43
C SER A 21 -13.16 5.12 4.11
N GLY A 22 -14.16 4.47 3.50
CA GLY A 22 -14.00 3.80 2.22
C GLY A 22 -13.65 4.79 1.10
N LEU A 23 -14.33 5.94 1.05
CA LEU A 23 -14.04 6.99 0.07
C LEU A 23 -12.60 7.50 0.20
N CYS A 24 -12.16 7.84 1.41
CA CYS A 24 -10.80 8.31 1.65
C CYS A 24 -9.75 7.24 1.32
N PHE A 25 -10.01 5.99 1.69
CA PHE A 25 -9.14 4.85 1.37
C PHE A 25 -8.94 4.71 -0.14
N TRP A 26 -10.04 4.63 -0.90
CA TRP A 26 -9.98 4.42 -2.34
C TRP A 26 -9.45 5.65 -3.09
N ALA A 27 -9.77 6.86 -2.64
CA ALA A 27 -9.23 8.09 -3.21
C ALA A 27 -7.70 8.17 -3.04
N GLY A 28 -7.19 7.85 -1.85
CA GLY A 28 -5.75 7.81 -1.57
C GLY A 28 -5.04 6.76 -2.42
N LEU A 29 -5.59 5.55 -2.50
CA LEU A 29 -5.03 4.49 -3.33
C LEU A 29 -5.03 4.88 -4.82
N ALA A 30 -6.18 5.33 -5.35
CA ALA A 30 -6.36 5.72 -6.74
C ALA A 30 -5.42 6.87 -7.15
N GLY A 31 -5.21 7.85 -6.26
CA GLY A 31 -4.28 8.95 -6.49
C GLY A 31 -2.82 8.50 -6.58
N LEU A 32 -2.45 7.41 -5.88
CA LEU A 32 -1.08 6.90 -5.88
C LEU A 32 -0.74 6.08 -7.14
N LEU A 33 -1.75 5.47 -7.80
CA LEU A 33 -1.54 4.66 -9.01
C LEU A 33 -0.79 5.41 -10.14
N PRO A 34 -1.16 6.65 -10.52
CA PRO A 34 -0.44 7.38 -11.55
C PRO A 34 0.77 8.18 -11.03
N THR A 35 0.75 8.61 -9.76
CA THR A 35 1.79 9.52 -9.22
C THR A 35 3.05 8.78 -8.80
N LEU A 36 2.93 7.58 -8.23
CA LEU A 36 4.08 6.82 -7.76
C LEU A 36 5.01 6.36 -8.90
N PRO A 37 4.54 5.83 -10.04
CA PRO A 37 5.40 5.51 -11.17
C PRO A 37 6.23 6.70 -11.66
N LEU A 38 5.59 7.87 -11.78
CA LEU A 38 6.28 9.11 -12.18
C LEU A 38 7.32 9.52 -11.15
N PHE A 39 7.01 9.43 -9.85
CA PHE A 39 7.99 9.69 -8.80
C PHE A 39 9.18 8.75 -8.88
N VAL A 40 8.96 7.44 -9.03
CA VAL A 40 10.02 6.43 -9.15
C VAL A 40 10.88 6.67 -10.40
N GLU A 41 10.26 7.11 -11.50
CA GLU A 41 10.97 7.51 -12.73
C GLU A 41 11.90 8.71 -12.49
N THR A 42 11.48 9.72 -11.71
CA THR A 42 12.34 10.86 -11.35
C THR A 42 13.59 10.47 -10.56
N LEU A 43 13.59 9.29 -9.92
CA LEU A 43 14.73 8.71 -9.23
C LEU A 43 15.69 7.95 -10.18
N GLY A 44 15.44 8.00 -11.49
CA GLY A 44 16.25 7.35 -12.53
C GLY A 44 15.91 5.89 -12.78
N ALA A 45 14.75 5.41 -12.30
CA ALA A 45 14.33 4.03 -12.51
C ALA A 45 13.89 3.78 -13.95
N THR A 46 14.22 2.60 -14.48
CA THR A 46 13.73 2.16 -15.79
C THR A 46 12.28 1.69 -15.73
N GLY A 47 11.60 1.61 -16.87
CA GLY A 47 10.22 1.10 -16.93
C GLY A 47 10.03 -0.29 -16.33
N SER A 48 11.02 -1.19 -16.49
CA SER A 48 10.97 -2.53 -15.87
C SER A 48 11.12 -2.47 -14.34
N GLN A 49 11.99 -1.61 -13.84
CA GLN A 49 12.15 -1.38 -12.39
C GLN A 49 10.89 -0.78 -11.77
N ILE A 50 10.26 0.19 -12.44
CA ILE A 50 8.96 0.75 -12.03
C ILE A 50 7.91 -0.36 -11.98
N GLY A 51 7.84 -1.20 -13.01
CA GLY A 51 6.93 -2.34 -13.05
C GLY A 51 7.11 -3.30 -11.86
N ILE A 52 8.35 -3.64 -11.51
CA ILE A 52 8.67 -4.50 -10.37
C ILE A 52 8.29 -3.84 -9.03
N VAL A 53 8.59 -2.54 -8.86
CA VAL A 53 8.14 -1.77 -7.68
C VAL A 53 6.62 -1.85 -7.58
N MET A 54 5.89 -1.53 -8.65
CA MET A 54 4.42 -1.56 -8.63
C MET A 54 3.85 -2.95 -8.35
N ALA A 55 4.46 -4.00 -8.92
CA ALA A 55 4.05 -5.40 -8.74
C ALA A 55 4.24 -5.90 -7.30
N SER A 56 5.22 -5.38 -6.56
CA SER A 56 5.45 -5.76 -5.15
C SER A 56 4.25 -5.50 -4.24
N PHE A 57 3.33 -4.60 -4.64
CA PHE A 57 2.05 -4.41 -3.98
C PHE A 57 1.24 -5.72 -3.90
N ALA A 58 1.16 -6.44 -5.03
CA ALA A 58 0.42 -7.69 -5.11
C ALA A 58 1.07 -8.78 -4.25
N VAL A 59 2.41 -8.77 -4.13
CA VAL A 59 3.13 -9.68 -3.23
C VAL A 59 2.73 -9.43 -1.78
N GLY A 60 2.80 -8.17 -1.33
CA GLY A 60 2.40 -7.82 0.03
C GLY A 60 0.94 -8.15 0.34
N LEU A 61 0.04 -7.83 -0.59
CA LEU A 61 -1.37 -8.20 -0.52
C LEU A 61 -1.56 -9.72 -0.40
N LEU A 62 -1.02 -10.49 -1.34
CA LEU A 62 -1.24 -11.93 -1.44
C LEU A 62 -0.66 -12.67 -0.23
N VAL A 63 0.54 -12.28 0.18
CA VAL A 63 1.16 -12.82 1.39
C VAL A 63 0.26 -12.48 2.56
N THR A 64 0.00 -11.22 2.87
CA THR A 64 -0.61 -10.87 4.16
C THR A 64 -2.10 -11.27 4.31
N ARG A 65 -2.80 -11.52 3.20
CA ARG A 65 -4.25 -11.76 3.18
C ARG A 65 -4.76 -12.93 4.03
N PRO A 66 -4.17 -14.15 4.02
CA PRO A 66 -4.67 -15.25 4.84
C PRO A 66 -4.60 -14.96 6.35
N TRP A 67 -3.58 -14.22 6.79
CA TRP A 67 -3.43 -13.84 8.20
C TRP A 67 -4.48 -12.82 8.61
N LEU A 68 -4.68 -11.78 7.79
CA LEU A 68 -5.67 -10.74 8.08
C LEU A 68 -7.11 -11.23 7.95
N SER A 69 -7.39 -12.17 7.03
CA SER A 69 -8.71 -12.77 6.93
C SER A 69 -9.05 -13.58 8.17
N ARG A 70 -8.11 -14.39 8.68
CA ARG A 70 -8.31 -15.14 9.94
C ARG A 70 -8.48 -14.19 11.12
N LEU A 71 -7.67 -13.13 11.18
CA LEU A 71 -7.80 -12.10 12.21
C LEU A 71 -9.18 -11.41 12.19
N ALA A 72 -9.74 -11.17 11.00
CA ALA A 72 -11.07 -10.58 10.84
C ALA A 72 -12.19 -11.50 11.34
N ASP A 73 -12.03 -12.81 11.14
CA ASP A 73 -13.00 -13.82 11.57
C ASP A 73 -12.90 -14.09 13.08
N GLU A 74 -11.70 -14.10 13.65
CA GLU A 74 -11.46 -14.42 15.07
C GLU A 74 -11.61 -13.23 16.01
N GLN A 75 -11.11 -12.04 15.63
CA GLN A 75 -11.06 -10.84 16.48
C GLN A 75 -12.00 -9.72 16.00
N GLY A 76 -12.68 -9.93 14.88
CA GLY A 76 -13.68 -9.03 14.34
C GLY A 76 -13.14 -8.05 13.29
N ARG A 77 -14.00 -7.76 12.31
CA ARG A 77 -13.69 -6.95 11.12
C ARG A 77 -13.26 -5.52 11.43
N LYS A 78 -13.72 -4.94 12.54
CA LYS A 78 -13.37 -3.56 12.92
C LYS A 78 -11.87 -3.40 13.15
N LEU A 79 -11.23 -4.38 13.79
CA LEU A 79 -9.78 -4.34 14.04
C LEU A 79 -9.01 -4.32 12.72
N VAL A 80 -9.39 -5.21 11.80
CA VAL A 80 -8.72 -5.35 10.50
C VAL A 80 -8.93 -4.11 9.63
N LEU A 81 -10.14 -3.54 9.60
CA LEU A 81 -10.37 -2.24 8.94
C LEU A 81 -9.47 -1.13 9.49
N LEU A 82 -9.25 -1.07 10.81
CA LEU A 82 -8.35 -0.09 11.40
C LEU A 82 -6.89 -0.30 10.98
N ILE A 83 -6.43 -1.56 10.89
CA ILE A 83 -5.11 -1.88 10.35
C ILE A 83 -4.98 -1.34 8.92
N GLY A 84 -5.95 -1.65 8.05
CA GLY A 84 -5.94 -1.17 6.67
C GLY A 84 -5.89 0.35 6.55
N MET A 85 -6.69 1.04 7.37
CA MET A 85 -6.73 2.50 7.45
C MET A 85 -5.42 3.14 7.93
N VAL A 86 -4.72 2.51 8.88
CA VAL A 86 -3.40 2.97 9.33
C VAL A 86 -2.35 2.77 8.23
N VAL A 87 -2.38 1.63 7.55
CA VAL A 87 -1.42 1.31 6.49
C VAL A 87 -1.58 2.25 5.28
N ILE A 88 -2.79 2.46 4.77
CA ILE A 88 -3.05 3.40 3.64
C ILE A 88 -2.64 4.83 3.99
N ALA A 89 -2.76 5.23 5.27
CA ALA A 89 -2.38 6.56 5.72
C ALA A 89 -0.85 6.71 5.80
N ILE A 90 -0.13 5.71 6.31
CA ILE A 90 1.32 5.80 6.58
C ILE A 90 2.16 5.47 5.34
N ALA A 91 1.78 4.46 4.56
CA ALA A 91 2.62 3.93 3.49
C ALA A 91 3.05 4.98 2.44
N PRO A 92 2.21 5.94 2.01
CA PRO A 92 2.62 6.98 1.09
C PRO A 92 3.78 7.86 1.60
N PHE A 93 3.83 8.14 2.91
CA PHE A 93 4.90 8.95 3.50
C PHE A 93 6.24 8.22 3.53
N LEU A 94 6.24 6.89 3.58
CA LEU A 94 7.48 6.11 3.55
C LEU A 94 8.27 6.35 2.25
N TYR A 95 7.60 6.60 1.13
CA TYR A 95 8.27 6.92 -0.14
C TYR A 95 9.08 8.23 -0.08
N LEU A 96 8.75 9.15 0.82
CA LEU A 96 9.51 10.41 0.97
C LEU A 96 10.91 10.17 1.52
N SER A 97 11.15 9.06 2.22
CA SER A 97 12.52 8.71 2.67
C SER A 97 13.49 8.52 1.50
N ALA A 98 12.99 8.25 0.29
CA ALA A 98 13.78 8.21 -0.94
C ALA A 98 14.54 9.51 -1.24
N LEU A 99 14.04 10.65 -0.76
CA LEU A 99 14.65 11.96 -0.99
C LEU A 99 15.89 12.21 -0.12
N VAL A 100 16.01 11.45 0.99
CA VAL A 100 17.08 11.64 1.98
C VAL A 100 18.15 10.56 1.86
N LEU A 101 17.78 9.38 1.38
CA LEU A 101 18.70 8.26 1.30
C LEU A 101 19.65 8.39 0.10
N PRO A 102 20.97 8.22 0.31
CA PRO A 102 21.90 8.19 -0.81
C PRO A 102 21.61 6.98 -1.71
N PRO A 103 21.86 7.07 -3.03
CA PRO A 103 21.72 5.94 -3.93
C PRO A 103 22.77 4.88 -3.58
N LEU A 104 22.36 3.86 -2.82
CA LEU A 104 23.18 2.72 -2.47
C LEU A 104 23.05 1.67 -3.58
N THR A 105 24.03 1.62 -4.48
CA THR A 105 24.12 0.58 -5.51
C THR A 105 25.17 -0.46 -5.12
N CYS A 106 24.76 -1.72 -5.03
CA CYS A 106 25.65 -2.86 -4.82
C CYS A 106 25.67 -3.70 -6.11
N GLN A 107 26.85 -4.12 -6.56
CA GLN A 107 26.97 -5.07 -7.66
C GLN A 107 27.18 -6.47 -7.11
N LEU A 108 26.30 -7.39 -7.48
CA LEU A 108 26.37 -8.80 -7.12
C LEU A 108 26.81 -9.60 -8.34
N THR A 109 28.02 -10.15 -8.29
CA THR A 109 28.56 -11.02 -9.34
C THR A 109 28.32 -12.48 -8.97
N TRP A 110 27.60 -13.22 -9.82
CA TRP A 110 27.48 -14.68 -9.73
C TRP A 110 27.99 -15.28 -11.04
N GLY A 111 29.19 -15.85 -11.03
CA GLY A 111 29.85 -16.30 -12.27
C GLY A 111 30.07 -15.11 -13.21
N ASP A 112 29.66 -15.25 -14.48
CA ASP A 112 29.76 -14.19 -15.48
C ASP A 112 28.62 -13.16 -15.40
N LEU A 113 27.66 -13.35 -14.50
CA LEU A 113 26.46 -12.52 -14.39
C LEU A 113 26.67 -11.42 -13.34
N THR A 114 26.54 -10.16 -13.74
CA THR A 114 26.66 -8.99 -12.83
C THR A 114 25.29 -8.34 -12.65
N TRP A 115 24.75 -8.39 -11.44
CA TRP A 115 23.49 -7.74 -11.07
C TRP A 115 23.76 -6.44 -10.36
N THR A 116 23.14 -5.34 -10.81
CA THR A 116 23.16 -4.08 -10.04
C THR A 116 21.93 -4.02 -9.15
N VAL A 117 22.12 -4.12 -7.84
CA VAL A 117 21.08 -3.98 -6.82
C VAL A 117 21.04 -2.53 -6.37
N ASN A 118 19.93 -1.85 -6.66
CA ASN A 118 19.67 -0.51 -6.15
C ASN A 118 18.89 -0.61 -4.83
N GLY A 119 19.53 -0.25 -3.72
CA GLY A 119 18.95 -0.27 -2.38
C GLY A 119 17.72 0.62 -2.25
N LEU A 120 17.67 1.73 -2.99
CA LEU A 120 16.50 2.61 -3.02
C LEU A 120 15.30 1.91 -3.65
N LEU A 121 15.49 1.23 -4.78
CA LEU A 121 14.42 0.47 -5.42
C LEU A 121 13.92 -0.68 -4.55
N LEU A 122 14.84 -1.38 -3.89
CA LEU A 122 14.48 -2.46 -2.96
C LEU A 122 13.66 -1.93 -1.78
N LEU A 123 14.02 -0.76 -1.24
CA LEU A 123 13.24 -0.10 -0.20
C LEU A 123 11.85 0.30 -0.70
N MET A 124 11.74 0.83 -1.92
CA MET A 124 10.44 1.16 -2.52
C MET A 124 9.57 -0.08 -2.73
N MET A 125 10.16 -1.22 -3.10
CA MET A 125 9.46 -2.50 -3.17
C MET A 125 8.94 -2.93 -1.79
N VAL A 126 9.75 -2.79 -0.73
CA VAL A 126 9.33 -3.11 0.64
C VAL A 126 8.17 -2.21 1.08
N PHE A 127 8.26 -0.90 0.87
CA PHE A 127 7.16 0.02 1.19
C PHE A 127 5.91 -0.25 0.37
N ARG A 128 6.07 -0.62 -0.90
CA ARG A 128 4.94 -0.94 -1.78
C ARG A 128 4.30 -2.28 -1.43
N ALA A 129 5.06 -3.28 -1.01
CA ALA A 129 4.54 -4.51 -0.41
C ALA A 129 3.83 -4.24 0.92
N PHE A 130 4.42 -3.44 1.81
CA PHE A 130 3.76 -3.01 3.05
C PHE A 130 2.43 -2.30 2.76
N HIS A 131 2.39 -1.44 1.74
CA HIS A 131 1.17 -0.78 1.30
C HIS A 131 0.09 -1.79 0.85
N GLY A 132 0.48 -2.92 0.25
CA GLY A 132 -0.42 -4.02 -0.13
C GLY A 132 -1.24 -4.59 1.03
N LEU A 133 -0.71 -4.51 2.27
CA LEU A 133 -1.42 -4.89 3.51
C LEU A 133 -2.72 -4.09 3.69
N SER A 134 -2.79 -2.86 3.18
CA SER A 134 -3.97 -2.00 3.33
C SER A 134 -5.23 -2.56 2.65
N ILE A 135 -5.07 -3.26 1.51
CA ILE A 135 -6.18 -3.93 0.78
C ILE A 135 -6.40 -5.35 1.30
N ALA A 136 -5.36 -5.97 1.85
CA ALA A 136 -5.47 -7.29 2.47
C ALA A 136 -6.35 -7.27 3.72
N ALA A 137 -6.42 -6.11 4.38
CA ALA A 137 -7.20 -5.83 5.56
C ALA A 137 -8.63 -5.36 5.20
#